data_AF-A0A3D4FK58-F1
#
_entry.id   AF-A0A3D4FK58-F1
#
_cell.length_a   1.000
_cell.length_b   1.000
_cell.length_c   1.000
_cell.angle_alpha   90.00
_cell.angle_beta   90.00
_cell.angle_gamma   90.00
#
_symmetry.space_group_name_H-M   'P 1'
#
loop_
_entity.id
_entity.type
_entity.pdbx_description
1 polymer ?
#
loop_
_entity_poly.entity_id
_entity_poly.type
_entity_poly.pdbx_seq_one_letter_code
_entity_poly.pdbx_strand_id
1 'polypeptide(L)'
;MNNSFLPLPNFRMGFLWTLLNIKNSTIVEYGAITTAHYLNFMYEKFNVDREGEVHCCQLDESQIISGDIKPLKKEILEIYD
;
A
#
# COMPACT_ATOMS: atom_id res chain seq x y z
N MET A 1 25.69 -13.92 6.20
CA MET A 1 24.25 -14.15 6.46
C MET A 1 23.68 -14.88 5.25
N ASN A 2 23.11 -16.07 5.44
CA ASN A 2 22.47 -16.81 4.36
C ASN A 2 21.16 -16.09 3.98
N ASN A 3 21.11 -15.45 2.81
CA ASN A 3 19.94 -14.70 2.34
C ASN A 3 18.77 -15.62 1.88
N SER A 4 18.90 -16.94 2.05
CA SER A 4 17.99 -17.96 1.51
C SER A 4 16.61 -18.06 2.19
N PHE A 5 16.24 -17.15 3.09
CA PHE A 5 14.98 -17.21 3.86
C PHE A 5 14.18 -15.91 3.88
N LEU A 6 14.59 -14.88 3.15
CA LEU A 6 13.72 -13.71 3.00
C LEU A 6 12.63 -14.04 1.97
N PRO A 7 11.33 -13.84 2.31
CA PRO A 7 10.28 -13.99 1.33
C PRO A 7 10.57 -13.06 0.15
N LEU A 8 10.29 -13.54 -1.07
CA LEU A 8 10.39 -12.70 -2.26
C LEU A 8 9.54 -11.43 -2.03
N PRO A 9 10.08 -10.24 -2.32
CA PRO A 9 9.32 -9.00 -2.20
C PRO A 9 8.02 -9.13 -3.01
N ASN A 10 6.90 -8.76 -2.40
CA ASN A 10 5.61 -8.78 -3.07
C ASN A 10 5.66 -7.85 -4.29
N PHE A 11 5.19 -8.31 -5.45
CA PHE A 11 5.11 -7.52 -6.68
C PHE A 11 4.37 -6.18 -6.48
N ARG A 12 3.34 -6.17 -5.61
CA ARG A 12 2.61 -4.95 -5.23
C ARG A 12 3.50 -3.88 -4.62
N MET A 13 4.51 -4.27 -3.84
CA MET A 13 5.43 -3.30 -3.22
C MET A 13 6.32 -2.62 -4.26
N GLY A 14 6.77 -3.35 -5.29
CA GLY A 14 7.53 -2.77 -6.39
C GLY A 14 6.73 -1.71 -7.15
N PHE A 15 5.43 -1.95 -7.36
CA PHE A 15 4.54 -0.93 -7.93
C PHE A 15 4.37 0.27 -7.02
N LEU A 16 4.10 0.07 -5.73
CA LEU A 16 3.94 1.17 -4.77
C LEU A 16 5.19 2.05 -4.73
N TRP A 17 6.38 1.45 -4.67
CA TRP A 17 7.66 2.17 -4.78
C TRP A 17 7.78 2.97 -6.07
N THR A 18 7.46 2.36 -7.21
CA THR A 18 7.58 3.03 -8.50
C THR A 18 6.61 4.21 -8.61
N LEU A 19 5.35 3.99 -8.26
CA LEU A 19 4.27 4.96 -8.44
C LEU A 19 4.34 6.12 -7.44
N LEU A 20 4.84 5.90 -6.22
CA LEU A 20 5.00 6.95 -5.21
C LEU A 20 6.09 7.99 -5.53
N ASN A 21 6.85 7.79 -6.61
CA ASN A 21 7.76 8.80 -7.15
C ASN A 21 7.04 9.79 -8.09
N ILE A 22 5.76 9.58 -8.39
CA ILE A 22 4.96 10.49 -9.22
C ILE A 22 4.43 11.62 -8.33
N LYS A 23 4.75 12.87 -8.68
CA LYS A 23 4.26 14.06 -7.98
C LYS A 23 2.75 14.18 -8.07
N ASN A 24 2.13 14.67 -6.99
CA ASN A 24 0.68 14.87 -6.89
C ASN A 24 -0.11 13.60 -7.22
N SER A 25 0.42 12.44 -6.83
CA SER A 25 -0.26 11.16 -7.01
C SER A 25 -0.75 10.62 -5.67
N THR A 26 -1.91 9.97 -5.71
CA THR A 26 -2.48 9.25 -4.58
C THR A 26 -2.72 7.82 -4.99
N ILE A 27 -2.18 6.87 -4.24
CA ILE A 27 -2.43 5.45 -4.44
C ILE A 27 -3.38 4.96 -3.36
N VAL A 28 -4.45 4.28 -3.78
CA VAL A 28 -5.37 3.58 -2.89
C VAL A 28 -5.09 2.09 -2.94
N GLU A 29 -4.46 1.56 -1.90
CA GLU A 29 -4.24 0.13 -1.73
C GLU A 29 -5.49 -0.54 -1.18
N TYR A 30 -6.14 -1.35 -2.02
CA TYR A 30 -7.24 -2.21 -1.62
C TYR A 30 -6.71 -3.58 -1.17
N GLY A 31 -6.56 -3.79 0.15
CA GLY A 31 -5.99 -5.01 0.67
C GLY A 31 -5.68 -4.97 2.16
N ALA A 32 -4.87 -5.94 2.62
CA ALA A 32 -4.42 -5.96 4.00
C ALA A 32 -3.40 -4.85 4.27
N ILE A 33 -3.53 -4.21 5.43
CA ILE A 33 -2.73 -3.05 5.87
C ILE A 33 -1.21 -3.32 5.92
N THR A 34 -0.81 -4.58 5.98
CA THR A 34 0.59 -5.00 6.09
C THR A 34 1.47 -4.50 4.94
N THR A 35 0.96 -4.45 3.70
CA THR A 35 1.77 -3.96 2.57
C THR A 35 2.10 -2.46 2.75
N ALA A 36 1.12 -1.64 3.10
CA ALA A 36 1.29 -0.20 3.34
C ALA A 36 2.19 0.07 4.55
N HIS A 37 2.08 -0.71 5.62
CA HIS A 37 3.01 -0.61 6.76
C HIS A 37 4.45 -0.93 6.37
N TYR A 38 4.66 -2.01 5.61
CA TYR A 38 6.00 -2.39 5.16
C TYR A 38 6.59 -1.35 4.19
N LEU A 39 5.75 -0.78 3.33
CA LEU A 39 6.10 0.30 2.43
C LEU A 39 6.65 1.52 3.19
N ASN A 40 5.92 1.99 4.21
CA ASN A 40 6.33 3.12 5.04
C ASN A 40 7.64 2.82 5.79
N PHE A 41 7.74 1.64 6.41
CA PHE A 41 8.96 1.19 7.08
C PHE A 41 10.18 1.22 6.15
N MET A 42 10.01 0.85 4.88
CA MET A 42 11.11 0.84 3.92
C MET A 42 11.56 2.26 3.53
N TYR A 43 10.64 3.18 3.28
CA TYR A 43 11.01 4.59 3.01
C TYR A 43 11.75 5.21 4.20
N GLU A 44 11.29 4.96 5.43
CA GLU A 44 11.99 5.36 6.66
C GLU A 44 13.38 4.73 6.76
N LYS A 45 13.49 3.42 6.53
CA LYS A 45 14.74 2.68 6.62
C LYS A 45 15.81 3.15 5.63
N PHE A 46 15.41 3.52 4.41
CA PHE A 46 16.33 4.02 3.39
C PHE A 46 16.54 5.53 3.45
N ASN A 47 15.82 6.24 4.33
CA ASN A 47 15.86 7.69 4.44
C ASN A 47 15.62 8.38 3.09
N VAL A 48 14.58 7.93 2.40
CA VAL A 48 14.15 8.44 1.10
C VAL A 48 12.76 9.05 1.25
N ASP A 49 12.58 10.24 0.69
CA ASP A 49 11.27 10.88 0.63
C ASP A 49 10.45 10.31 -0.53
N ARG A 50 9.12 10.36 -0.38
CA ARG A 50 8.15 10.02 -1.42
C ARG A 50 7.46 11.29 -1.92
N GLU A 51 7.10 11.29 -3.20
CA GLU A 51 6.42 12.42 -3.86
C GLU A 51 4.89 12.25 -3.91
N GLY A 52 4.42 11.00 -3.73
CA GLY A 52 3.02 10.63 -3.69
C GLY A 52 2.53 10.16 -2.32
N GLU A 53 1.22 10.10 -2.18
CA GLU A 53 0.53 9.64 -0.98
C GLU A 53 0.01 8.20 -1.15
N VAL A 54 -0.15 7.49 -0.03
CA VAL A 54 -0.64 6.10 -0.03
C VAL A 54 -1.68 5.97 1.06
N HIS A 55 -2.83 5.44 0.66
CA HIS A 55 -3.98 5.16 1.50
C HIS A 55 -4.25 3.66 1.46
N CYS A 56 -4.69 3.07 2.57
CA CYS A 56 -4.96 1.65 2.63
C CYS A 56 -6.39 1.41 3.10
N CYS A 57 -7.18 0.76 2.25
CA CYS A 57 -8.49 0.25 2.66
C CYS A 57 -8.25 -0.98 3.52
N GLN A 58 -8.26 -0.84 4.85
CA GLN A 58 -8.13 -1.98 5.74
C GLN A 58 -9.31 -2.94 5.53
N LEU A 59 -9.07 -4.07 4.89
CA LEU A 59 -10.07 -5.11 4.69
C LEU A 59 -10.07 -6.11 5.85
N ASP A 60 -11.27 -6.49 6.29
CA ASP A 60 -11.47 -7.65 7.14
C ASP A 60 -11.69 -8.94 6.30
N GLU A 61 -11.60 -10.10 6.96
CA GLU A 61 -11.77 -11.40 6.27
C GLU A 61 -13.15 -11.55 5.62
N SER A 62 -14.20 -11.01 6.23
CA SER A 62 -15.56 -11.10 5.70
C SER A 62 -15.72 -10.29 4.41
N GLN A 63 -15.08 -9.12 4.34
CA GLN A 63 -15.04 -8.25 3.17
C GLN A 63 -14.22 -8.88 2.04
N ILE A 64 -13.12 -9.55 2.37
CA ILE A 64 -12.33 -10.31 1.40
C ILE A 64 -13.15 -11.45 0.79
N ILE A 65 -13.83 -12.24 1.63
CA ILE A 65 -14.65 -13.38 1.18
C ILE A 65 -15.84 -12.91 0.34
N SER A 66 -16.49 -11.81 0.75
CA SER A 66 -17.67 -11.27 0.05
C SER A 66 -17.34 -10.41 -1.16
N GLY A 67 -16.08 -10.03 -1.36
CA GLY A 67 -15.68 -9.09 -2.41
C GLY A 67 -16.26 -7.68 -2.21
N ASP A 68 -16.47 -7.26 -0.95
CA ASP A 68 -17.10 -5.97 -0.65
C ASP A 68 -16.15 -4.80 -1.00
N ILE A 69 -16.59 -3.96 -1.93
CA ILE A 69 -15.85 -2.78 -2.39
C ILE A 69 -16.23 -1.49 -1.64
N LYS A 70 -17.11 -1.56 -0.62
CA LYS A 70 -17.46 -0.37 0.18
C LYS A 70 -16.24 0.31 0.82
N PRO A 71 -15.24 -0.41 1.37
CA PRO A 71 -14.05 0.24 1.90
C PRO A 71 -13.29 1.05 0.84
N LEU A 72 -13.17 0.51 -0.37
CA LEU A 72 -12.54 1.22 -1.49
C LEU A 72 -13.30 2.48 -1.88
N LYS A 73 -14.62 2.38 -2.00
CA LYS A 73 -15.47 3.54 -2.32
C LYS A 73 -15.37 4.63 -1.26
N LYS A 74 -15.40 4.23 0.01
CA LYS A 74 -15.26 5.14 1.14
C LYS A 74 -13.93 5.89 1.06
N GLU A 75 -12.82 5.17 0.90
CA GLU A 75 -11.48 5.79 0.84
C GLU A 75 -11.35 6.76 -0.33
N ILE A 76 -11.85 6.38 -1.52
CA ILE A 76 -11.83 7.26 -2.69
C ILE A 76 -12.60 8.55 -2.41
N LEU A 77 -13.79 8.46 -1.80
CA LEU A 77 -14.58 9.64 -1.48
C LEU A 77 -13.88 10.53 -0.44
N GLU A 78 -13.27 9.94 0.60
CA GLU A 78 -12.51 10.68 1.62
C GLU A 78 -11.27 11.41 1.08
N ILE A 79 -10.68 10.94 -0.02
CA ILE A 79 -9.55 11.60 -0.70
C ILE A 79 -10.00 12.82 -1.52
N TYR A 80 -11.24 12.81 -2.04
CA TYR A 80 -11.75 13.84 -2.95
C TYR A 80 -12.74 14.82 -2.31
N ASP A 81 -13.14 14.60 -1.06
CA ASP A 81 -13.91 15.54 -0.22
C ASP A 81 -13.00 16.64 0.38
#